data_AF-A0A7I8KM68-F1
#
_entry.id   AF-A0A7I8KM68-F1
#
_cell.length_a   1.000
_cell.length_b   1.000
_cell.length_c   1.000
_cell.angle_alpha   90.00
_cell.angle_beta   90.00
_cell.angle_gamma   90.00
#
_symmetry.space_group_name_H-M   'P 1'
#
loop_
_entity.id
_entity.type
_entity.pdbx_description
1 polymer ?
#
loop_
_entity_poly.entity_id
_entity_poly.type
_entity_poly.pdbx_seq_one_letter_code
_entity_poly.pdbx_strand_id
1 'polypeptide(L)'
;MLSRENLEGLRRRIATQVEDVHGVLQKLKAIEIREITRRAINGGKKKVPWRQRRMKKEKIPVKSGVVSHGHHVVERSPHQCVVVQKGRADLSELWFFAASDQHQEDGALKLLQAHLFEQELAGIGGAREIKEAMREVHAAAAPPGGLATAVLLEGEVLVAGGSGGYRAVVSRGGTAVQIGGRRRKRLLIGVPEKLCRAGAGAGDCDDEKGRSPVAQAERMTSETEMMIIASGGVWEVMGNQEAVDLISHVEDAQEAARRLADEALARMTKSPVACIVVRFE
;
A
#
# COMPACT_ATOMS: atom_id res chain seq x y z
N MET A 1 63.18 4.70 49.06
CA MET A 1 64.09 4.96 47.94
C MET A 1 63.91 3.86 46.91
N LEU A 2 63.16 4.09 45.83
CA LEU A 2 63.14 3.16 44.68
C LEU A 2 64.43 3.41 43.89
N SER A 3 65.24 2.36 43.67
CA SER A 3 66.53 2.51 42.98
C SER A 3 66.31 3.02 41.56
N ARG A 4 67.25 3.84 41.05
CA ARG A 4 67.21 4.37 39.67
C ARG A 4 67.05 3.27 38.61
N GLU A 5 67.54 2.07 38.90
CA GLU A 5 67.42 0.88 38.04
C GLU A 5 65.96 0.43 37.82
N ASN A 6 65.10 0.53 38.84
CA ASN A 6 63.69 0.16 38.70
C ASN A 6 62.91 1.13 37.81
N LEU A 7 63.29 2.41 37.79
CA LEU A 7 62.62 3.44 36.99
C LEU A 7 63.00 3.36 35.51
N GLU A 8 64.26 3.00 35.21
CA GLU A 8 64.71 2.72 33.85
C GLU A 8 64.12 1.44 33.28
N GLY A 9 63.96 0.40 34.10
CA GLY A 9 63.27 -0.83 33.70
C GLY A 9 61.81 -0.58 33.33
N LEU A 10 61.10 0.25 34.10
CA LEU A 10 59.71 0.62 33.80
C LEU A 10 59.61 1.47 32.51
N ARG A 11 60.52 2.42 32.31
CA ARG A 11 60.59 3.24 31.08
C ARG A 11 60.83 2.40 29.84
N ARG A 12 61.73 1.41 29.91
CA ARG A 12 61.97 0.49 28.79
C ARG A 12 60.72 -0.30 28.43
N ARG A 13 60.01 -0.85 29.42
CA ARG A 13 58.78 -1.63 29.20
C ARG A 13 57.66 -0.80 28.56
N ILE A 14 57.47 0.44 29.01
CA ILE A 14 56.48 1.35 28.43
C ILE A 14 56.86 1.71 26.98
N ALA A 15 58.15 1.96 26.71
CA ALA A 15 58.61 2.29 25.35
C ALA A 15 58.35 1.14 24.36
N THR A 16 58.64 -0.11 24.75
CA THR A 16 58.36 -1.30 23.93
C THR A 16 56.86 -1.46 23.64
N GLN A 17 56.02 -1.18 24.64
CA GLN A 17 54.57 -1.30 24.51
C GLN A 17 53.97 -0.21 23.60
N VAL A 18 54.57 0.98 23.58
CA VAL A 18 54.19 2.07 22.66
C VAL A 18 54.61 1.77 21.21
N GLU A 19 55.78 1.17 21.01
CA GLU A 19 56.24 0.75 19.67
C GLU A 19 55.34 -0.35 19.07
N ASP A 20 54.89 -1.31 19.89
CA ASP A 20 53.94 -2.35 19.46
C ASP A 20 52.59 -1.76 19.03
N VAL A 21 52.05 -0.80 19.79
CA VAL A 21 50.78 -0.13 19.43
C VAL A 21 50.94 0.69 18.14
N HIS A 22 52.07 1.38 17.96
CA HIS A 22 52.35 2.13 16.73
C HIS A 22 52.45 1.20 15.51
N GLY A 23 53.09 0.04 15.66
CA GLY A 23 53.18 -0.98 14.61
C GLY A 23 51.82 -1.57 14.21
N VAL A 24 50.92 -1.79 15.18
CA VAL A 24 49.53 -2.23 14.91
C VAL A 24 48.75 -1.13 14.17
N LEU A 25 48.91 0.13 14.57
CA LEU A 25 48.22 1.25 13.92
C LEU A 25 48.65 1.43 12.46
N GLN A 26 49.94 1.25 12.15
CA GLN A 26 50.44 1.30 10.78
C GLN A 26 49.90 0.16 9.92
N LYS A 27 49.78 -1.05 10.48
CA LYS A 27 49.17 -2.20 9.78
C LYS A 27 47.69 -1.96 9.46
N LEU A 28 46.94 -1.35 10.38
CA LEU A 28 45.52 -1.01 10.17
C LEU A 28 45.35 0.05 9.07
N LYS A 29 46.17 1.12 9.09
CA LYS A 29 46.17 2.13 8.01
C LYS A 29 46.50 1.53 6.64
N ALA A 30 47.42 0.57 6.58
CA ALA A 30 47.77 -0.11 5.33
C ALA A 30 46.62 -1.00 4.80
N ILE A 31 45.82 -1.61 5.68
CA ILE A 31 44.65 -2.41 5.28
C ILE A 31 43.55 -1.51 4.69
N GLU A 32 43.27 -0.37 5.32
CA GLU A 32 42.25 0.57 4.87
C GLU A 32 42.58 1.18 3.50
N ILE A 33 43.84 1.58 3.29
CA ILE A 33 44.33 2.05 1.98
C ILE A 33 44.22 0.95 0.91
N ARG A 34 44.51 -0.31 1.28
CA ARG A 34 44.43 -1.45 0.36
C ARG A 34 42.99 -1.79 -0.02
N GLU A 35 41.99 -1.56 0.85
CA GLU A 35 40.57 -1.72 0.51
C GLU A 35 40.05 -0.60 -0.38
N ILE A 36 40.43 0.66 -0.11
CA ILE A 36 40.08 1.81 -0.96
C ILE A 36 40.67 1.62 -2.37
N THR A 37 41.93 1.17 -2.46
CA THR A 37 42.58 0.88 -3.73
C THR A 37 41.92 -0.30 -4.45
N ARG A 38 41.44 -1.33 -3.73
CA ARG A 38 40.68 -2.45 -4.32
C ARG A 38 39.33 -2.02 -4.89
N ARG A 39 38.62 -1.09 -4.21
CA ARG A 39 37.36 -0.50 -4.70
C ARG A 39 37.57 0.37 -5.94
N ALA A 40 38.68 1.11 -6.01
CA ALA A 40 39.05 1.90 -7.19
C ALA A 40 39.39 1.04 -8.41
N ILE A 41 40.11 -0.08 -8.22
CA ILE A 41 40.52 -0.97 -9.33
C ILE A 41 39.35 -1.81 -9.87
N ASN A 42 38.41 -2.23 -9.02
CA ASN A 42 37.25 -3.03 -9.45
C ASN A 42 36.08 -2.20 -10.03
N GLY A 43 36.16 -0.86 -10.04
CA GLY A 43 35.16 0.03 -10.62
C GLY A 43 35.20 0.18 -12.15
N GLY A 44 36.09 -0.52 -12.85
CA GLY A 44 36.43 -0.25 -14.25
C GLY A 44 36.14 -1.38 -15.25
N LYS A 45 34.89 -1.86 -15.40
CA LYS A 45 34.45 -2.57 -16.63
C LYS A 45 32.97 -2.29 -16.94
N LYS A 46 32.68 -1.17 -17.60
CA LYS A 46 31.41 -0.97 -18.32
C LYS A 46 31.52 -1.55 -19.73
N LYS A 47 30.82 -2.65 -20.01
CA LYS A 47 30.41 -3.02 -21.37
C LYS A 47 29.04 -2.40 -21.62
N VAL A 48 28.90 -1.61 -22.69
CA VAL A 48 27.60 -1.13 -23.20
C VAL A 48 27.35 -1.87 -24.51
N PRO A 49 26.25 -2.64 -24.63
CA PRO A 49 25.19 -2.30 -25.61
C PRO A 49 23.81 -2.86 -25.18
N TRP A 50 22.61 -2.53 -25.66
CA TRP A 50 22.03 -1.79 -26.78
C TRP A 50 20.56 -1.59 -26.37
N ARG A 51 20.18 -0.51 -25.70
CA ARG A 51 18.77 -0.09 -25.62
C ARG A 51 18.77 1.37 -25.22
N GLN A 52 18.81 2.18 -26.26
CA GLN A 52 18.54 3.59 -26.17
C GLN A 52 17.28 3.83 -25.33
N ARG A 53 17.43 4.80 -24.43
CA ARG A 53 16.42 5.80 -24.09
C ARG A 53 15.00 5.26 -23.94
N ARG A 54 14.71 4.82 -22.72
CA ARG A 54 13.54 5.36 -22.05
C ARG A 54 14.03 5.90 -20.72
N MET A 55 14.43 7.17 -20.73
CA MET A 55 14.41 7.98 -19.50
C MET A 55 12.98 7.86 -18.97
N LYS A 56 12.70 6.88 -18.11
CA LYS A 56 11.61 7.03 -17.17
C LYS A 56 12.09 8.21 -16.35
N LYS A 57 11.54 9.40 -16.65
CA LYS A 57 11.52 10.49 -15.70
C LYS A 57 11.16 9.83 -14.37
N GLU A 58 12.08 9.80 -13.42
CA GLU A 58 11.69 9.63 -12.02
C GLU A 58 10.74 10.80 -11.79
N LYS A 59 9.43 10.52 -11.91
CA LYS A 59 8.40 11.47 -11.52
C LYS A 59 8.69 11.69 -10.04
N ILE A 60 9.06 12.92 -9.70
CA ILE A 60 9.11 13.40 -8.32
C ILE A 60 7.81 12.89 -7.66
N PRO A 61 7.87 12.23 -6.49
CA PRO A 61 6.66 11.82 -5.79
C PRO A 61 5.76 13.04 -5.67
N VAL A 62 4.59 12.97 -6.29
CA VAL A 62 3.57 14.00 -6.10
C VAL A 62 2.87 13.61 -4.82
N LYS A 63 2.94 14.47 -3.81
CA LYS A 63 2.17 14.31 -2.58
C LYS A 63 0.72 14.59 -2.93
N SER A 64 -0.08 13.54 -3.03
CA SER A 64 -1.52 13.66 -3.22
C SER A 64 -2.19 13.68 -1.85
N GLY A 65 -2.57 14.87 -1.40
CA GLY A 65 -3.33 15.05 -0.16
C GLY A 65 -4.76 14.55 -0.32
N VAL A 66 -5.36 14.07 0.77
CA VAL A 66 -6.83 13.85 0.80
C VAL A 66 -7.49 15.22 0.87
N VAL A 67 -8.24 15.57 -0.18
CA VAL A 67 -8.98 16.85 -0.27
C VAL A 67 -10.29 16.73 0.47
N SER A 68 -11.04 15.67 0.19
CA SER A 68 -12.34 15.41 0.81
C SER A 68 -12.60 13.92 0.85
N HIS A 69 -13.35 13.47 1.85
CA HIS A 69 -13.83 12.10 1.93
C HIS A 69 -15.30 12.12 2.35
N GLY A 70 -16.01 11.08 1.97
CA GLY A 70 -17.42 10.91 2.30
C GLY A 70 -17.77 9.44 2.30
N HIS A 71 -18.82 9.09 3.05
CA HIS A 71 -19.28 7.72 3.12
C HIS A 71 -20.79 7.64 3.22
N HIS A 72 -21.34 6.56 2.69
CA HIS A 72 -22.78 6.31 2.76
C HIS A 72 -23.04 4.83 3.03
N VAL A 73 -23.90 4.56 4.01
CA VAL A 73 -24.33 3.22 4.38
C VAL A 73 -25.85 3.19 4.28
N VAL A 74 -26.36 2.28 3.46
CA VAL A 74 -27.79 2.03 3.39
C VAL A 74 -28.12 0.98 4.43
N GLU A 75 -28.78 1.40 5.49
CA GLU A 75 -29.11 0.55 6.62
C GLU A 75 -30.05 -0.59 6.19
N ARG A 76 -29.45 -1.77 5.95
CA ARG A 76 -30.13 -3.05 5.70
C ARG A 76 -29.68 -4.15 6.65
N SER A 77 -28.58 -3.92 7.36
CA SER A 77 -27.99 -4.84 8.33
C SER A 77 -27.35 -4.03 9.48
N PRO A 78 -27.56 -4.41 10.75
CA PRO A 78 -26.95 -3.75 11.91
C PRO A 78 -25.43 -4.00 12.01
N HIS A 79 -24.87 -4.85 11.13
CA HIS A 79 -23.48 -5.26 11.17
C HIS A 79 -22.59 -4.48 10.20
N GLN A 80 -23.14 -3.60 9.36
CA GLN A 80 -22.33 -2.79 8.45
C GLN A 80 -21.57 -1.71 9.24
N CYS A 81 -20.25 -1.70 9.08
CA CYS A 81 -19.37 -0.74 9.72
C CYS A 81 -18.57 0.03 8.66
N VAL A 82 -18.51 1.35 8.81
CA VAL A 82 -17.60 2.21 8.07
C VAL A 82 -16.73 2.95 9.07
N VAL A 83 -15.43 2.93 8.83
CA VAL A 83 -14.43 3.61 9.64
C VAL A 83 -13.63 4.53 8.74
N VAL A 84 -13.55 5.80 9.14
CA VAL A 84 -12.64 6.77 8.55
C VAL A 84 -11.89 7.44 9.69
N GLN A 85 -10.57 7.30 9.70
CA GLN A 85 -9.72 7.83 10.76
C GLN A 85 -8.48 8.48 10.16
N LYS A 86 -8.29 9.76 10.50
CA LYS A 86 -7.02 10.46 10.29
C LYS A 86 -6.19 10.32 11.55
N GLY A 87 -4.91 10.05 11.40
CA GLY A 87 -3.96 10.14 12.50
C GLY A 87 -2.58 10.54 12.03
N ARG A 88 -1.64 10.48 12.98
CA ARG A 88 -0.22 10.66 12.75
C ARG A 88 0.49 9.48 13.37
N ALA A 89 1.45 8.94 12.66
CA ALA A 89 2.42 8.00 13.20
C ALA A 89 3.77 8.69 13.07
N ASP A 90 4.42 8.96 14.20
CA ASP A 90 5.56 9.89 14.32
C ASP A 90 5.28 11.28 13.70
N LEU A 91 5.86 11.52 12.51
CA LEU A 91 5.79 12.76 11.74
C LEU A 91 5.00 12.59 10.43
N SER A 92 4.57 11.37 10.13
CA SER A 92 3.91 11.01 8.87
C SER A 92 2.40 11.11 9.02
N GLU A 93 1.75 11.73 8.03
CA GLU A 93 0.28 11.74 7.95
C GLU A 93 -0.23 10.36 7.50
N LEU A 94 -1.19 9.82 8.26
CA LEU A 94 -1.78 8.52 8.02
C LEU A 94 -3.29 8.66 7.93
N TRP A 95 -3.88 8.15 6.84
CA TRP A 95 -5.32 7.97 6.73
C TRP A 95 -5.67 6.49 6.67
N PHE A 96 -6.68 6.12 7.46
CA PHE A 96 -7.25 4.78 7.50
C PHE A 96 -8.72 4.84 7.08
N PHE A 97 -9.07 4.03 6.10
CA PHE A 97 -10.43 3.87 5.60
C PHE A 97 -10.79 2.38 5.62
N ALA A 98 -11.96 2.04 6.14
CA ALA A 98 -12.46 0.67 6.13
C ALA A 98 -13.97 0.61 5.98
N ALA A 99 -14.46 -0.35 5.21
CA ALA A 99 -15.87 -0.71 5.11
C ALA A 99 -16.00 -2.22 5.29
N SER A 100 -16.94 -2.65 6.14
CA SER A 100 -17.13 -4.04 6.52
C SER A 100 -18.61 -4.34 6.69
N ASP A 101 -19.02 -5.58 6.44
CA ASP A 101 -20.29 -6.12 6.94
C ASP A 101 -20.13 -6.86 8.28
N GLN A 102 -18.91 -6.87 8.82
CA GLN A 102 -18.58 -7.42 10.12
C GLN A 102 -18.90 -6.42 11.22
N HIS A 103 -19.38 -6.95 12.35
CA HIS A 103 -19.75 -6.15 13.51
C HIS A 103 -18.59 -5.22 13.88
N GLN A 104 -18.88 -3.96 14.22
CA GLN A 104 -17.84 -3.01 14.67
C GLN A 104 -17.05 -3.51 15.91
N GLU A 105 -17.57 -4.49 16.64
CA GLU A 105 -16.90 -5.14 17.76
C GLU A 105 -16.01 -6.33 17.37
N ASP A 106 -15.99 -6.72 16.09
CA ASP A 106 -15.05 -7.72 15.60
C ASP A 106 -13.62 -7.22 15.79
N GLY A 107 -12.87 -7.95 16.60
CA GLY A 107 -11.53 -7.58 17.03
C GLY A 107 -10.57 -7.34 15.88
N ALA A 108 -10.78 -7.94 14.70
CA ALA A 108 -9.85 -7.85 13.57
C ALA A 108 -9.63 -6.41 13.06
N LEU A 109 -10.69 -5.62 12.92
CA LEU A 109 -10.57 -4.23 12.46
C LEU A 109 -9.96 -3.34 13.54
N LYS A 110 -10.36 -3.53 14.81
CA LYS A 110 -9.78 -2.84 15.96
C LYS A 110 -8.30 -3.16 16.15
N LEU A 111 -7.90 -4.42 15.95
CA LEU A 111 -6.50 -4.86 15.99
C LEU A 111 -5.68 -4.16 14.90
N LEU A 112 -6.22 -4.04 13.69
CA LEU A 112 -5.56 -3.29 12.63
C LEU A 112 -5.41 -1.81 12.99
N GLN A 113 -6.46 -1.18 13.55
CA GLN A 113 -6.40 0.21 14.00
C GLN A 113 -5.35 0.41 15.11
N ALA A 114 -5.33 -0.46 16.12
CA ALA A 114 -4.34 -0.40 17.19
C ALA A 114 -2.91 -0.60 16.63
N HIS A 115 -2.71 -1.56 15.73
CA HIS A 115 -1.42 -1.79 15.11
C HIS A 115 -0.96 -0.59 14.26
N LEU A 116 -1.88 0.07 13.54
CA LEU A 116 -1.57 1.23 12.71
C LEU A 116 -1.29 2.51 13.51
N PHE A 117 -2.05 2.79 14.57
CA PHE A 117 -2.01 4.06 15.28
C PHE A 117 -1.31 4.01 16.65
N GLU A 118 -1.24 2.85 17.30
CA GLU A 118 -0.60 2.71 18.63
C GLU A 118 0.83 2.16 18.55
N GLN A 119 1.19 1.41 17.49
CA GLN A 119 2.52 0.79 17.34
C GLN A 119 3.50 1.55 16.41
N GLU A 120 3.17 2.80 16.02
CA GLU A 120 4.08 3.69 15.25
C GLU A 120 4.76 3.05 14.01
N LEU A 121 3.99 2.30 13.21
CA LEU A 121 4.48 1.63 11.99
C LEU A 121 5.04 2.57 10.90
N ALA A 122 5.01 3.89 11.09
CA ALA A 122 5.50 4.87 10.11
C ALA A 122 7.02 5.07 10.13
N GLY A 123 7.73 4.67 11.18
CA GLY A 123 9.16 4.97 11.33
C GLY A 123 10.10 4.21 10.38
N ILE A 124 9.72 3.03 9.87
CA ILE A 124 10.63 2.15 9.11
C ILE A 124 9.86 1.38 8.03
N GLY A 125 9.91 1.83 6.77
CA GLY A 125 9.46 1.01 5.63
C GLY A 125 7.97 0.63 5.58
N GLY A 126 7.11 1.29 6.36
CA GLY A 126 5.80 0.83 6.83
C GLY A 126 4.79 0.30 5.81
N ALA A 127 4.93 0.58 4.52
CA ALA A 127 4.02 0.05 3.51
C ALA A 127 4.05 -1.50 3.41
N ARG A 128 5.19 -2.13 3.74
CA ARG A 128 5.29 -3.61 3.72
C ARG A 128 4.58 -4.20 4.93
N GLU A 129 4.83 -3.65 6.10
CA GLU A 129 4.30 -4.06 7.40
C GLU A 129 2.78 -3.87 7.41
N ILE A 130 2.30 -2.70 6.97
CA ILE A 130 0.87 -2.42 6.80
C ILE A 130 0.22 -3.43 5.86
N LYS A 131 0.88 -3.74 4.73
CA LYS A 131 0.36 -4.72 3.77
C LYS A 131 0.30 -6.12 4.36
N GLU A 132 1.22 -6.50 5.23
CA GLU A 132 1.24 -7.79 5.92
C GLU A 132 0.13 -7.86 6.97
N ALA A 133 -0.01 -6.84 7.82
CA ALA A 133 -1.10 -6.72 8.78
C ALA A 133 -2.48 -6.73 8.09
N MET A 134 -2.66 -5.99 6.99
CA MET A 134 -3.89 -6.02 6.19
C MET A 134 -4.17 -7.39 5.57
N ARG A 135 -3.14 -8.18 5.23
CA ARG A 135 -3.34 -9.54 4.72
C ARG A 135 -3.84 -10.47 5.79
N GLU A 136 -3.30 -10.39 7.00
CA GLU A 136 -3.75 -11.19 8.13
C GLU A 136 -5.20 -10.86 8.50
N VAL A 137 -5.53 -9.57 8.58
CA VAL A 137 -6.89 -9.11 8.91
C VAL A 137 -7.89 -9.54 7.85
N HIS A 138 -7.59 -9.35 6.56
CA HIS A 138 -8.48 -9.81 5.49
C HIS A 138 -8.57 -11.35 5.40
N ALA A 139 -7.54 -12.09 5.83
CA ALA A 139 -7.59 -13.55 5.90
C ALA A 139 -8.43 -14.04 7.09
N ALA A 140 -8.41 -13.31 8.21
CA ALA A 140 -9.28 -13.56 9.35
C ALA A 140 -10.74 -13.18 9.05
N ALA A 141 -10.97 -12.12 8.26
CA ALA A 141 -12.28 -11.67 7.80
C ALA A 141 -12.85 -12.49 6.62
N ALA A 142 -12.47 -13.77 6.52
CA ALA A 142 -12.96 -14.68 5.49
C ALA A 142 -14.48 -14.99 5.67
N PRO A 143 -15.16 -15.54 4.66
CA PRO A 143 -16.63 -15.63 4.61
C PRO A 143 -17.27 -16.29 5.85
N PRO A 144 -18.45 -15.85 6.28
CA PRO A 144 -19.45 -15.14 5.47
C PRO A 144 -19.32 -13.60 5.41
N GLY A 145 -18.34 -13.01 6.11
CA GLY A 145 -18.13 -11.56 6.10
C GLY A 145 -17.25 -11.05 4.95
N GLY A 146 -17.39 -9.76 4.65
CA GLY A 146 -16.63 -8.98 3.69
C GLY A 146 -16.08 -7.70 4.30
N LEU A 147 -14.84 -7.39 3.93
CA LEU A 147 -14.08 -6.27 4.45
C LEU A 147 -13.26 -5.66 3.31
N ALA A 148 -13.27 -4.34 3.19
CA ALA A 148 -12.25 -3.62 2.44
C ALA A 148 -11.60 -2.56 3.31
N THR A 149 -10.29 -2.46 3.19
CA THR A 149 -9.46 -1.50 3.93
C THR A 149 -8.53 -0.77 2.97
N ALA A 150 -8.27 0.50 3.25
CA ALA A 150 -7.30 1.32 2.57
C ALA A 150 -6.55 2.21 3.55
N VAL A 151 -5.24 2.34 3.33
CA VAL A 151 -4.32 3.10 4.15
C VAL A 151 -3.51 4.01 3.25
N LEU A 152 -3.57 5.31 3.48
CA LEU A 152 -2.76 6.29 2.76
C LEU A 152 -1.69 6.88 3.68
N LEU A 153 -0.44 6.67 3.30
CA LEU A 153 0.76 7.17 3.97
C LEU A 153 1.31 8.38 3.23
N GLU A 154 1.42 9.51 3.95
CA GLU A 154 2.03 10.78 3.49
C GLU A 154 1.46 11.35 2.18
N GLY A 155 0.32 10.84 1.71
CA GLY A 155 -0.21 11.16 0.38
C GLY A 155 0.57 10.51 -0.77
N GLU A 156 1.52 9.61 -0.50
CA GLU A 156 2.39 9.02 -1.51
C GLU A 156 2.12 7.53 -1.74
N VAL A 157 1.83 6.78 -0.67
CA VAL A 157 1.67 5.32 -0.75
C VAL A 157 0.29 4.94 -0.25
N LEU A 158 -0.49 4.32 -1.15
CA LEU A 158 -1.81 3.78 -0.86
C LEU A 158 -1.71 2.25 -0.77
N VAL A 159 -1.99 1.68 0.40
CA VAL A 159 -2.16 0.24 0.58
C VAL A 159 -3.64 -0.05 0.70
N ALA A 160 -4.21 -0.80 -0.23
CA ALA A 160 -5.63 -1.15 -0.17
C ALA A 160 -5.87 -2.62 -0.54
N GLY A 161 -7.01 -3.15 -0.09
CA GLY A 161 -7.45 -4.49 -0.43
C GLY A 161 -8.88 -4.75 0.01
N GLY A 162 -9.41 -5.90 -0.36
CA GLY A 162 -10.69 -6.35 0.15
C GLY A 162 -10.93 -7.86 -0.03
N SER A 163 -11.94 -8.35 0.69
CA SER A 163 -12.45 -9.72 0.74
C SER A 163 -13.99 -9.72 0.80
N GLY A 164 -14.62 -10.87 0.54
CA GLY A 164 -16.08 -11.05 0.72
C GLY A 164 -16.95 -10.06 -0.06
N GLY A 165 -16.67 -9.85 -1.35
CA GLY A 165 -17.43 -8.94 -2.21
C GLY A 165 -17.07 -7.46 -2.07
N TYR A 166 -16.36 -7.06 -1.02
CA TYR A 166 -15.85 -5.69 -0.89
C TYR A 166 -14.62 -5.46 -1.78
N ARG A 167 -14.56 -4.30 -2.42
CA ARG A 167 -13.46 -3.93 -3.33
C ARG A 167 -13.08 -2.46 -3.19
N ALA A 168 -11.81 -2.18 -3.45
CA ALA A 168 -11.26 -0.83 -3.57
C ALA A 168 -10.85 -0.56 -5.03
N VAL A 169 -11.30 0.57 -5.57
CA VAL A 169 -11.06 1.03 -6.94
C VAL A 169 -10.52 2.46 -6.90
N VAL A 170 -9.52 2.76 -7.72
CA VAL A 170 -8.94 4.09 -7.86
C VAL A 170 -9.19 4.61 -9.28
N SER A 171 -9.58 5.87 -9.43
CA SER A 171 -9.61 6.57 -10.72
C SER A 171 -8.24 7.17 -11.01
N ARG A 172 -7.67 6.82 -12.17
CA ARG A 172 -6.45 7.43 -12.70
C ARG A 172 -6.72 8.05 -14.06
N GLY A 173 -6.74 9.38 -14.14
CA GLY A 173 -7.07 10.13 -15.34
C GLY A 173 -8.41 9.69 -15.93
N GLY A 174 -9.44 9.59 -15.08
CA GLY A 174 -10.76 9.07 -15.43
C GLY A 174 -10.86 7.56 -15.67
N THR A 175 -9.78 6.78 -15.56
CA THR A 175 -9.83 5.32 -15.75
C THR A 175 -9.87 4.57 -14.42
N ALA A 176 -10.83 3.66 -14.25
CA ALA A 176 -10.97 2.82 -13.07
C ALA A 176 -9.92 1.71 -13.00
N VAL A 177 -9.19 1.64 -11.88
CA VAL A 177 -8.17 0.63 -11.58
C VAL A 177 -8.49 -0.02 -10.25
N GLN A 178 -8.83 -1.31 -10.27
CA GLN A 178 -9.06 -2.07 -9.03
C GLN A 178 -7.73 -2.39 -8.32
N ILE A 179 -7.65 -2.08 -7.02
CA ILE A 179 -6.54 -2.47 -6.16
C ILE A 179 -6.79 -3.86 -5.58
N GLY A 180 -5.78 -4.73 -5.59
CA GLY A 180 -5.90 -6.06 -4.99
C GLY A 180 -6.66 -7.09 -5.83
N GLY A 181 -7.17 -6.72 -7.02
CA GLY A 181 -7.70 -7.69 -7.98
C GLY A 181 -6.59 -8.53 -8.62
N ARG A 182 -6.87 -9.80 -8.98
CA ARG A 182 -5.98 -10.53 -9.90
C ARG A 182 -5.91 -9.73 -11.19
N ARG A 183 -4.73 -9.25 -11.57
CA ARG A 183 -4.47 -8.83 -12.95
C ARG A 183 -4.82 -10.02 -13.84
N ARG A 184 -5.90 -9.95 -14.63
CA ARG A 184 -6.12 -10.89 -15.74
C ARG A 184 -4.85 -10.82 -16.60
N LYS A 185 -3.95 -11.80 -16.48
CA LYS A 185 -2.92 -11.99 -17.50
C LYS A 185 -3.70 -12.18 -18.79
N ARG A 186 -3.51 -11.27 -19.74
CA ARG A 186 -4.06 -11.38 -21.09
C ARG A 186 -3.46 -12.67 -21.68
N LEU A 187 -4.14 -13.81 -21.51
CA LEU A 187 -3.82 -15.03 -22.23
C LEU A 187 -4.22 -14.78 -23.69
N LEU A 188 -3.32 -14.18 -24.44
CA LEU A 188 -3.32 -14.34 -25.89
C LEU A 188 -2.50 -15.60 -26.16
N ILE A 189 -3.16 -16.65 -26.64
CA ILE A 189 -2.80 -17.51 -27.78
C ILE A 189 -3.92 -18.58 -27.88
N GLY A 190 -4.76 -18.49 -28.93
CA GLY A 190 -5.32 -19.70 -29.56
C GLY A 190 -6.80 -20.09 -29.38
N VAL A 191 -7.72 -19.23 -28.91
CA VAL A 191 -9.16 -19.56 -28.97
C VAL A 191 -9.86 -18.67 -30.01
N PRO A 192 -10.52 -19.23 -31.04
CA PRO A 192 -11.18 -18.44 -32.07
C PRO A 192 -12.41 -17.70 -31.51
N GLU A 193 -12.47 -16.42 -31.82
CA GLU A 193 -13.46 -15.38 -31.45
C GLU A 193 -14.94 -15.73 -31.76
N LYS A 194 -15.22 -16.86 -32.42
CA LYS A 194 -16.56 -17.24 -32.89
C LYS A 194 -17.44 -17.98 -31.87
N LEU A 195 -16.92 -18.34 -30.69
CA LEU A 195 -17.72 -19.01 -29.64
C LEU A 195 -18.23 -18.03 -28.55
N CYS A 196 -17.84 -16.75 -28.58
CA CYS A 196 -18.22 -15.77 -27.57
C CYS A 196 -19.51 -14.98 -27.88
N ARG A 197 -20.24 -15.32 -28.95
CA ARG A 197 -21.49 -14.63 -29.33
C ARG A 197 -22.69 -15.57 -29.31
N ALA A 198 -23.16 -15.87 -28.11
CA ALA A 198 -24.55 -16.23 -27.84
C ALA A 198 -24.86 -15.96 -26.36
N GLY A 199 -25.51 -14.82 -26.09
CA GLY A 199 -25.95 -14.44 -24.74
C GLY A 199 -25.77 -12.94 -24.48
N ALA A 200 -26.88 -12.21 -24.48
CA ALA A 200 -26.95 -10.78 -24.24
C ALA A 200 -26.63 -10.40 -22.78
N GLY A 201 -26.04 -9.21 -22.59
CA GLY A 201 -25.78 -8.59 -21.29
C GLY A 201 -24.32 -8.70 -20.85
N ALA A 202 -23.53 -7.66 -21.08
CA ALA A 202 -22.18 -7.53 -20.52
C ALA A 202 -22.28 -7.20 -19.02
N GLY A 203 -22.71 -8.18 -18.23
CA GLY A 203 -22.51 -8.19 -16.78
C GLY A 203 -21.15 -8.83 -16.50
N ASP A 204 -20.21 -8.05 -15.95
CA ASP A 204 -19.00 -8.60 -15.34
C ASP A 204 -19.39 -9.26 -14.00
N CYS A 205 -20.00 -10.43 -14.05
CA CYS A 205 -20.18 -11.28 -12.87
C CYS A 205 -18.84 -11.99 -12.58
N ASP A 206 -17.97 -11.30 -11.84
CA ASP A 206 -16.77 -11.90 -11.26
C ASP A 206 -17.16 -12.99 -10.23
N ASP A 207 -16.76 -14.24 -10.49
CA ASP A 207 -16.89 -15.39 -9.60
C ASP A 207 -16.41 -15.10 -8.15
N GLU A 208 -17.32 -15.17 -7.17
CA GLU A 208 -17.06 -14.95 -5.74
C GLU A 208 -16.28 -16.09 -5.04
N LYS A 209 -16.12 -17.26 -5.67
CA LYS A 209 -15.79 -18.52 -4.97
C LYS A 209 -14.31 -18.82 -4.72
N GLY A 210 -13.38 -17.89 -4.95
CA GLY A 210 -11.93 -18.19 -4.87
C GLY A 210 -10.98 -17.02 -4.62
N ARG A 211 -11.44 -15.92 -4.02
CA ARG A 211 -10.60 -14.73 -3.81
C ARG A 211 -9.78 -14.87 -2.52
N SER A 212 -8.48 -15.19 -2.65
CA SER A 212 -7.56 -14.94 -1.53
C SER A 212 -7.47 -13.43 -1.29
N PRO A 213 -7.45 -12.97 -0.03
CA PRO A 213 -7.35 -11.54 0.26
C PRO A 213 -6.00 -11.01 -0.21
N VAL A 214 -6.03 -9.97 -1.05
CA VAL A 214 -4.79 -9.39 -1.60
C VAL A 214 -4.75 -7.91 -1.27
N ALA A 215 -4.18 -7.56 -0.11
CA ALA A 215 -3.71 -6.20 0.09
C ALA A 215 -2.56 -5.92 -0.89
N GLN A 216 -2.65 -4.79 -1.60
CA GLN A 216 -1.64 -4.30 -2.54
C GLN A 216 -1.27 -2.87 -2.19
N ALA A 217 0.03 -2.58 -2.31
CA ALA A 217 0.56 -1.24 -2.18
C ALA A 217 0.73 -0.63 -3.58
N GLU A 218 0.18 0.55 -3.77
CA GLU A 218 0.29 1.35 -4.98
C GLU A 218 0.85 2.74 -4.63
N ARG A 219 1.59 3.32 -5.57
CA ARG A 219 2.02 4.72 -5.44
C ARG A 219 0.92 5.64 -5.94
N MET A 220 0.67 6.71 -5.21
CA MET A 220 -0.14 7.82 -5.68
C MET A 220 0.63 8.54 -6.79
N THR A 221 -0.13 9.01 -7.77
CA THR A 221 0.37 9.80 -8.88
C THR A 221 -0.56 11.00 -9.03
N SER A 222 -0.08 12.09 -9.63
CA SER A 222 -0.91 13.25 -9.99
C SER A 222 -2.10 12.96 -10.91
N GLU A 223 -2.21 11.74 -11.43
CA GLU A 223 -3.33 11.28 -12.24
C GLU A 223 -4.42 10.63 -11.36
N THR A 224 -4.12 10.33 -10.09
CA THR A 224 -5.05 9.70 -9.15
C THR A 224 -6.00 10.76 -8.59
N GLU A 225 -7.25 10.74 -9.04
CA GLU A 225 -8.25 11.78 -8.70
C GLU A 225 -9.14 11.35 -7.53
N MET A 226 -9.43 10.05 -7.44
CA MET A 226 -10.33 9.52 -6.41
C MET A 226 -10.14 8.04 -6.14
N MET A 227 -10.63 7.60 -4.99
CA MET A 227 -10.73 6.21 -4.57
C MET A 227 -12.16 5.92 -4.10
N ILE A 228 -12.67 4.75 -4.49
CA ILE A 228 -13.95 4.19 -4.09
C ILE A 228 -13.67 2.90 -3.34
N ILE A 229 -14.18 2.80 -2.11
CA ILE A 229 -14.26 1.55 -1.36
C ILE A 229 -15.75 1.23 -1.25
N ALA A 230 -16.17 0.04 -1.68
CA ALA A 230 -17.58 -0.32 -1.57
C ALA A 230 -17.81 -1.82 -1.33
N SER A 231 -18.98 -2.12 -0.76
CA SER A 231 -19.49 -3.47 -0.56
C SER A 231 -19.91 -4.13 -1.88
N GLY A 232 -20.14 -5.45 -1.83
CA GLY A 232 -20.65 -6.22 -2.96
C GLY A 232 -21.97 -5.65 -3.52
N GLY A 233 -22.81 -5.00 -2.71
CA GLY A 233 -24.07 -4.43 -3.19
C GLY A 233 -23.94 -3.30 -4.20
N VAL A 234 -22.82 -2.57 -4.22
CA VAL A 234 -22.52 -1.62 -5.30
C VAL A 234 -22.02 -2.37 -6.52
N TRP A 235 -21.08 -3.28 -6.31
CA TRP A 235 -20.35 -4.00 -7.35
C TRP A 235 -21.15 -5.09 -8.09
N GLU A 236 -22.26 -5.54 -7.52
CA GLU A 236 -23.22 -6.47 -8.13
C GLU A 236 -23.97 -5.82 -9.30
N VAL A 237 -24.23 -4.52 -9.21
CA VAL A 237 -25.11 -3.78 -10.13
C VAL A 237 -24.41 -2.69 -10.93
N MET A 238 -23.14 -2.40 -10.62
CA MET A 238 -22.32 -1.41 -11.33
C MET A 238 -20.90 -1.93 -11.59
N GLY A 239 -20.41 -1.69 -12.81
CA GLY A 239 -19.02 -1.94 -13.17
C GLY A 239 -18.04 -0.93 -12.55
N ASN A 240 -16.75 -1.27 -12.48
CA ASN A 240 -15.74 -0.38 -11.90
C ASN A 240 -15.66 0.97 -12.63
N GLN A 241 -15.63 0.96 -13.97
CA GLN A 241 -15.57 2.17 -14.78
C GLN A 241 -16.86 2.98 -14.69
N GLU A 242 -18.00 2.29 -14.71
CA GLU A 242 -19.31 2.91 -14.58
C GLU A 242 -19.47 3.66 -13.25
N ALA A 243 -19.03 3.07 -12.14
CA ALA A 243 -19.04 3.72 -10.83
C ALA A 243 -18.15 4.97 -10.80
N VAL A 244 -16.98 4.92 -11.45
CA VAL A 244 -16.06 6.07 -11.60
C VAL A 244 -16.71 7.16 -12.44
N ASP A 245 -17.28 6.83 -13.60
CA ASP A 245 -17.91 7.79 -14.50
C ASP A 245 -19.11 8.47 -13.82
N LEU A 246 -19.92 7.70 -13.08
CA LEU A 246 -21.09 8.18 -12.36
C LEU A 246 -20.78 9.29 -11.37
N ILE A 247 -19.66 9.20 -10.65
CA ILE A 247 -19.32 10.20 -9.64
C ILE A 247 -18.22 11.16 -10.06
N SER A 248 -17.56 10.93 -11.19
CA SER A 248 -16.41 11.72 -11.65
C SER A 248 -16.66 13.24 -11.60
N HIS A 249 -17.87 13.67 -11.96
CA HIS A 249 -18.33 15.05 -12.02
C HIS A 249 -18.83 15.64 -10.68
N VAL A 250 -18.90 14.85 -9.61
CA VAL A 250 -19.40 15.28 -8.29
C VAL A 250 -18.22 15.68 -7.40
N GLU A 251 -18.01 16.97 -7.19
CA GLU A 251 -16.86 17.47 -6.41
C GLU A 251 -16.90 17.04 -4.94
N ASP A 252 -18.07 17.09 -4.32
CA ASP A 252 -18.27 16.70 -2.93
C ASP A 252 -18.22 15.17 -2.76
N ALA A 253 -17.26 14.66 -1.99
CA ALA A 253 -17.09 13.23 -1.76
C ALA A 253 -18.26 12.58 -1.01
N GLN A 254 -18.95 13.32 -0.14
CA GLN A 254 -20.12 12.83 0.60
C GLN A 254 -21.32 12.68 -0.34
N GLU A 255 -21.55 13.65 -1.21
CA GLU A 255 -22.60 13.57 -2.23
C GLU A 255 -22.28 12.48 -3.27
N ALA A 256 -21.01 12.33 -3.65
CA ALA A 256 -20.57 11.25 -4.53
C ALA A 256 -20.86 9.87 -3.93
N ALA A 257 -20.58 9.67 -2.64
CA ALA A 257 -20.87 8.41 -1.94
C ALA A 257 -22.39 8.14 -1.89
N ARG A 258 -23.19 9.16 -1.59
CA ARG A 258 -24.66 9.05 -1.62
C ARG A 258 -25.17 8.66 -3.02
N ARG A 259 -24.67 9.32 -4.06
CA ARG A 259 -25.09 9.06 -5.45
C ARG A 259 -24.77 7.63 -5.90
N LEU A 260 -23.62 7.08 -5.49
CA LEU A 260 -23.31 5.66 -5.73
C LEU A 260 -24.32 4.73 -5.06
N ALA A 261 -24.67 5.02 -3.80
CA ALA A 261 -25.61 4.19 -3.06
C ALA A 261 -27.02 4.27 -3.64
N ASP A 262 -27.49 5.48 -3.97
CA ASP A 262 -28.80 5.71 -4.57
C ASP A 262 -28.93 5.00 -5.93
N GLU A 263 -27.89 5.04 -6.76
CA GLU A 263 -27.86 4.31 -8.04
C GLU A 263 -27.90 2.79 -7.82
N ALA A 264 -27.17 2.26 -6.83
CA ALA A 264 -27.22 0.84 -6.50
C ALA A 264 -28.62 0.39 -6.06
N LEU A 265 -29.32 1.23 -5.29
CA LEU A 265 -30.69 1.00 -4.86
C LEU A 265 -31.69 1.10 -6.02
N ALA A 266 -31.52 2.08 -6.91
CA ALA A 266 -32.35 2.24 -8.10
C ALA A 266 -32.26 1.00 -9.02
N ARG A 267 -31.11 0.34 -9.04
CA ARG A 267 -30.88 -0.93 -9.75
C ARG A 267 -31.33 -2.17 -8.98
N MET A 268 -32.03 -1.99 -7.87
CA MET A 268 -32.59 -3.06 -7.05
C MET A 268 -31.54 -4.05 -6.55
N THR A 269 -30.37 -3.55 -6.13
CA THR A 269 -29.36 -4.39 -5.45
C THR A 269 -29.99 -5.14 -4.28
N LYS A 270 -29.66 -6.43 -4.16
CA LYS A 270 -30.17 -7.30 -3.08
C LYS A 270 -29.24 -7.33 -1.89
N SER A 271 -27.98 -7.01 -2.11
CA SER A 271 -26.94 -7.02 -1.09
C SER A 271 -26.93 -5.70 -0.29
N PRO A 272 -26.41 -5.71 0.95
CA PRO A 272 -26.21 -4.49 1.72
C PRO A 272 -25.25 -3.52 1.01
N VAL A 273 -25.53 -2.21 1.09
CA VAL A 273 -24.77 -1.16 0.41
C VAL A 273 -24.01 -0.34 1.43
N ALA A 274 -22.69 -0.33 1.33
CA ALA A 274 -21.82 0.58 2.06
C ALA A 274 -20.71 1.05 1.12
N CYS A 275 -20.41 2.34 1.12
CA CYS A 275 -19.35 2.90 0.30
C CYS A 275 -18.66 4.09 0.95
N ILE A 276 -17.41 4.30 0.56
CA ILE A 276 -16.55 5.42 0.93
C ILE A 276 -15.97 5.97 -0.36
N VAL A 277 -16.05 7.28 -0.55
CA VAL A 277 -15.40 8.00 -1.63
C VAL A 277 -14.34 8.92 -1.01
N VAL A 278 -13.15 8.90 -1.59
CA VAL A 278 -12.03 9.77 -1.20
C VAL A 278 -11.56 10.51 -2.45
N ARG A 279 -11.41 11.83 -2.36
CA ARG A 279 -10.89 12.71 -3.40
C ARG A 279 -9.47 13.13 -3.06
N PHE A 280 -8.62 13.22 -4.07
CA PHE A 280 -7.22 13.61 -3.94
C PHE A 280 -6.88 14.85 -4.76
N GLU A 281 -5.83 15.57 -4.35
CA GLU A 281 -5.21 16.70 -5.07
C GLU A 281 -3.93 16.30 -5.82
#